data_AF-A0A940BUD5-F1
#
_entry.id   AF-A0A940BUD5-F1
#
_cell.length_a   1.000
_cell.length_b   1.000
_cell.length_c   1.000
_cell.angle_alpha   90.00
_cell.angle_beta   90.00
_cell.angle_gamma   90.00
#
_symmetry.space_group_name_H-M   'P 1'
#
loop_
_entity.id
_entity.type
_entity.pdbx_description
1 polymer ?
#
loop_
_entity_poly.entity_id
_entity_poly.type
_entity_poly.pdbx_seq_one_letter_code
_entity_poly.pdbx_strand_id
1 'polypeptide(L)'
;MKLQQLEYVIEIAREGSITGAAKKLYQAQPNISIALKELEAEIGIQIFWRTGTGMTLTPEGEEFYSRASKIISEFHSLSKDYAENYDTSITFKVAATRSSYITTAVGTWINKLNSEGRNYSMHFLEMSASKVIDDTGAGKFDIGVIRVPANQSKLYEAKLHDKKLTGVLLKEFSMCIMTACGSVLEDYDDIPFEKLRECTEIMHGDEDINLFRKNHINPDYDMESVGKIVYVYDRGSKMSMLHTIKDSFMWVAPMPRNDLMRTNTTIKKCSYACVPIRDIIVYNPVHPDMKLINSCIESLQEFMSQVADV
;
A
#
# COMPACT_ATOMS: atom_id res chain seq x y z
N MET A 1 29.11 20.26 1.39
CA MET A 1 27.89 19.56 0.98
C MET A 1 26.77 20.56 1.01
N LYS A 2 25.96 20.66 -0.05
CA LYS A 2 24.86 21.63 -0.21
C LYS A 2 23.56 20.90 -0.54
N LEU A 3 22.40 21.45 -0.15
CA LEU A 3 21.08 20.87 -0.42
C LEU A 3 20.87 20.56 -1.92
N GLN A 4 21.27 21.47 -2.79
CA GLN A 4 21.17 21.29 -4.24
C GLN A 4 21.96 20.06 -4.76
N GLN A 5 23.09 19.73 -4.14
CA GLN A 5 23.86 18.53 -4.51
C GLN A 5 23.12 17.25 -4.10
N LEU A 6 22.36 17.27 -3.00
CA LEU A 6 21.52 16.15 -2.58
C LEU A 6 20.35 15.94 -3.54
N GLU A 7 19.68 17.02 -3.97
CA GLU A 7 18.62 16.96 -4.98
C GLU A 7 19.13 16.37 -6.30
N TYR A 8 20.35 16.73 -6.70
CA TYR A 8 21.00 16.15 -7.89
C TYR A 8 21.25 14.66 -7.74
N VAL A 9 21.79 14.20 -6.62
CA VAL A 9 21.99 12.76 -6.35
C VAL A 9 20.65 12.02 -6.41
N ILE A 10 19.60 12.56 -5.78
CA ILE A 10 18.28 11.93 -5.76
C ILE A 10 17.74 11.78 -7.19
N GLU A 11 17.84 12.83 -8.00
CA GLU A 11 17.28 12.81 -9.34
C GLU A 11 18.10 11.98 -10.32
N ILE A 12 19.43 11.94 -10.19
CA ILE A 12 20.28 11.03 -10.98
C ILE A 12 19.93 9.58 -10.69
N ALA A 13 19.68 9.22 -9.42
CA ALA A 13 19.29 7.86 -9.05
C ALA A 13 17.92 7.47 -9.64
N ARG A 14 16.97 8.41 -9.73
CA ARG A 14 15.64 8.18 -10.32
C ARG A 14 15.69 8.02 -11.83
N GLU A 15 16.41 8.91 -12.51
CA GLU A 15 16.48 8.95 -13.96
C GLU A 15 17.54 8.02 -14.55
N GLY A 16 18.38 7.40 -13.70
CA GLY A 16 19.47 6.51 -14.10
C GLY A 16 20.56 7.19 -14.93
N SER A 17 20.55 8.53 -15.05
CA SER A 17 21.52 9.27 -15.84
C SER A 17 21.59 10.75 -15.45
N ILE A 18 22.77 11.36 -15.59
CA ILE A 18 22.95 12.80 -15.41
C ILE A 18 22.11 13.58 -16.43
N THR A 19 22.03 13.09 -17.67
CA THR A 19 21.27 13.75 -18.73
C THR A 19 19.76 13.78 -18.43
N GLY A 20 19.20 12.68 -17.89
CA GLY A 20 17.81 12.63 -17.44
C GLY A 20 17.55 13.61 -16.28
N ALA A 21 18.41 13.58 -15.26
CA ALA A 21 18.32 14.50 -14.13
C ALA A 21 18.42 15.97 -14.56
N ALA A 22 19.33 16.30 -15.48
CA ALA A 22 19.49 17.65 -16.03
C ALA A 22 18.21 18.16 -16.69
N LYS A 23 17.56 17.33 -17.50
CA LYS A 23 16.26 17.66 -18.12
C LYS A 23 15.18 17.87 -17.07
N LYS A 24 15.11 16.98 -16.06
CA LYS A 24 14.08 17.03 -15.03
C LYS A 24 14.19 18.25 -14.12
N LEU A 25 15.42 18.65 -13.79
CA LEU A 25 15.71 19.79 -12.91
C LEU A 25 15.85 21.12 -13.66
N TYR A 26 15.72 21.12 -14.99
CA TYR A 26 15.95 22.29 -15.85
C TYR A 26 17.33 22.92 -15.62
N GLN A 27 18.36 22.08 -15.51
CA GLN A 27 19.75 22.50 -15.25
C GLN A 27 20.68 22.05 -16.38
N ALA A 28 21.79 22.77 -16.54
CA ALA A 28 22.83 22.36 -17.47
C ALA A 28 23.55 21.11 -16.95
N GLN A 29 23.68 20.08 -17.79
CA GLN A 29 24.35 18.82 -17.46
C GLN A 29 25.77 18.98 -16.86
N PRO A 30 26.63 19.91 -17.34
CA PRO A 30 27.94 20.15 -16.74
C PRO A 30 27.86 20.56 -15.27
N ASN A 31 26.86 21.36 -14.88
CA ASN A 31 26.70 21.85 -13.51
C ASN A 31 26.42 20.69 -12.55
N ILE A 32 25.51 19.78 -12.95
CA ILE A 32 25.19 18.59 -12.16
C ILE A 32 26.41 17.66 -12.07
N SER A 33 27.13 17.45 -13.18
CA SER A 33 28.31 16.58 -13.17
C SER A 33 29.45 17.12 -12.32
N ILE A 34 29.65 18.44 -12.28
CA ILE A 34 30.66 19.07 -11.42
C ILE A 34 30.23 18.98 -9.96
N ALA A 35 28.98 19.35 -9.66
CA ALA A 35 28.42 19.32 -8.32
C ALA A 35 28.45 17.92 -7.69
N LEU A 36 28.19 16.86 -8.48
CA LEU A 36 28.32 15.47 -8.04
C LEU A 36 29.77 15.11 -7.72
N LYS A 37 30.72 15.43 -8.61
CA LYS A 37 32.14 15.15 -8.38
C LYS A 37 32.68 15.87 -7.14
N GLU A 38 32.29 17.13 -6.96
CA GLU A 38 32.67 17.91 -5.77
C GLU A 38 32.10 17.29 -4.51
N LEU A 39 30.83 16.84 -4.54
CA LEU A 39 30.21 16.16 -3.41
C LEU A 39 30.95 14.87 -3.07
N GLU A 40 31.16 13.98 -4.04
CA GLU A 40 31.88 12.71 -3.86
C GLU A 40 33.30 12.93 -3.32
N ALA A 41 34.01 13.93 -3.83
CA ALA A 41 35.35 14.29 -3.34
C ALA A 41 35.32 14.83 -1.90
N GLU A 42 34.30 15.61 -1.54
CA GLU A 42 34.17 16.17 -0.20
C GLU A 42 33.87 15.10 0.85
N ILE A 43 32.97 14.16 0.54
CA ILE A 43 32.54 13.12 1.50
C ILE A 43 33.41 11.85 1.43
N GLY A 44 34.31 11.75 0.45
CA GLY A 44 35.27 10.66 0.32
C GLY A 44 34.66 9.31 -0.11
N ILE A 45 33.44 9.32 -0.67
CA ILE A 45 32.80 8.12 -1.23
C ILE A 45 32.38 8.36 -2.67
N GLN A 46 32.32 7.28 -3.44
CA GLN A 46 31.72 7.29 -4.76
C GLN A 46 30.25 6.87 -4.62
N ILE A 47 29.33 7.74 -5.00
CA ILE A 47 27.88 7.53 -4.86
C ILE A 47 27.35 6.72 -6.05
N PHE A 48 27.92 6.92 -7.25
CA PHE A 48 27.47 6.23 -8.47
C PHE A 48 28.60 5.49 -9.19
N TRP A 49 28.29 4.30 -9.70
CA TRP A 49 29.03 3.68 -10.79
C TRP A 49 28.56 4.21 -12.13
N ARG A 50 29.53 4.54 -13.00
CA ARG A 50 29.28 4.79 -14.42
C ARG A 50 29.25 3.46 -15.16
N THR A 51 28.14 3.17 -15.82
CA THR A 51 27.97 1.97 -16.66
C THR A 51 27.76 2.38 -18.12
N GLY A 52 27.87 1.43 -19.05
CA GLY A 52 27.63 1.69 -20.47
C GLY A 52 26.19 2.14 -20.78
N THR A 53 25.25 1.92 -19.86
CA THR A 53 23.82 2.25 -19.99
C THR A 53 23.38 3.42 -19.11
N GLY A 54 24.24 3.97 -18.24
CA GLY A 54 23.88 5.09 -17.37
C GLY A 54 24.66 5.13 -16.06
N MET A 55 23.93 5.41 -14.98
CA MET A 55 24.43 5.53 -13.62
C MET A 55 23.67 4.58 -12.70
N THR A 56 24.38 3.91 -11.79
CA THR A 56 23.79 3.04 -10.76
C THR A 56 24.42 3.35 -9.41
N LEU A 57 23.65 3.30 -8.33
CA LEU A 57 24.16 3.55 -6.99
C LEU A 57 25.17 2.48 -6.57
N THR A 58 26.19 2.90 -5.83
CA THR A 58 27.07 2.00 -5.07
C THR A 58 26.38 1.59 -3.76
N PRO A 59 26.86 0.58 -3.00
CA PRO A 59 26.30 0.24 -1.69
C PRO A 59 26.31 1.43 -0.71
N GLU A 60 27.41 2.18 -0.67
CA GLU A 60 27.53 3.42 0.12
C GLU A 60 26.62 4.52 -0.44
N GLY A 61 26.45 4.56 -1.76
CA GLY A 61 25.55 5.45 -2.47
C GLY A 61 24.08 5.20 -2.16
N GLU A 62 23.65 3.94 -1.98
CA GLU A 62 22.29 3.61 -1.55
C GLU A 62 21.99 4.13 -0.14
N GLU A 63 22.94 3.96 0.79
CA GLU A 63 22.80 4.51 2.14
C GLU A 63 22.75 6.05 2.10
N PHE A 64 23.65 6.67 1.32
CA PHE A 64 23.69 8.11 1.14
C PHE A 64 22.37 8.63 0.54
N TYR A 65 21.88 8.01 -0.53
CA TYR A 65 20.63 8.35 -1.19
C TYR A 65 19.44 8.27 -0.22
N SER A 66 19.37 7.22 0.59
CA SER A 66 18.31 7.05 1.59
C SER A 66 18.30 8.19 2.61
N ARG A 67 19.47 8.55 3.14
CA ARG A 67 19.62 9.66 4.09
C ARG A 67 19.35 11.03 3.44
N ALA A 68 19.90 11.25 2.25
CA ALA A 68 19.70 12.47 1.46
C ALA A 68 18.22 12.70 1.14
N SER A 69 17.50 11.64 0.76
CA SER A 69 16.06 11.69 0.48
C SER A 69 15.25 12.15 1.69
N LYS A 70 15.60 11.67 2.89
CA LYS A 70 14.96 12.11 4.14
C LYS A 70 15.24 13.58 4.44
N ILE A 71 16.50 14.01 4.30
CA ILE A 71 16.90 15.41 4.53
C ILE A 71 16.15 16.35 3.58
N ILE A 72 16.10 16.02 2.29
CA ILE A 72 15.38 16.85 1.30
C ILE A 72 13.88 16.87 1.58
N SER A 73 13.29 15.74 1.95
CA SER A 73 11.88 15.69 2.34
C SER A 73 11.59 16.59 3.54
N GLU A 74 12.43 16.53 4.57
CA GLU A 74 12.29 17.38 5.76
C GLU A 74 12.50 18.86 5.44
N PHE A 75 13.48 19.18 4.60
CA PHE A 75 13.75 20.54 4.15
C PHE A 75 12.57 21.11 3.33
N HIS A 76 11.96 20.31 2.46
CA HIS A 76 10.76 20.70 1.72
C HIS A 76 9.56 20.86 2.66
N SER A 77 9.41 20.00 3.68
CA SER A 77 8.38 20.16 4.71
C SER A 77 8.56 21.48 5.45
N LEU A 78 9.77 21.77 5.94
CA LEU A 78 10.08 23.01 6.63
C LEU A 78 9.88 24.24 5.73
N SER A 79 10.28 24.17 4.46
CA SER A 79 10.03 25.26 3.51
C SER A 79 8.52 25.49 3.29
N LYS A 80 7.73 24.42 3.26
CA LYS A 80 6.27 24.47 3.15
C LYS A 80 5.61 25.03 4.43
N ASP A 81 6.13 24.70 5.60
CA ASP A 81 5.60 25.12 6.89
C ASP A 81 5.79 26.63 7.15
N TYR A 82 6.79 27.25 6.51
CA TYR A 82 7.17 28.66 6.77
C TYR A 82 7.12 29.58 5.53
N ALA A 83 6.80 29.08 4.34
CA ALA A 83 6.59 29.92 3.16
C ALA A 83 5.22 30.62 3.24
N GLU A 84 5.25 31.88 3.66
CA GLU A 84 4.18 32.88 3.77
C GLU A 84 2.94 32.70 2.86
N ASN A 85 2.05 31.82 3.30
CA ASN A 85 0.60 31.92 3.33
C ASN A 85 0.15 30.79 4.25
N TYR A 86 -0.73 31.05 5.22
CA TYR A 86 -1.38 30.01 6.02
C TYR A 86 -2.32 29.18 5.12
N ASP A 87 -1.75 28.42 4.19
CA ASP A 87 -2.44 27.34 3.54
C ASP A 87 -2.34 26.14 4.48
N THR A 88 -3.37 25.96 5.29
CA THR A 88 -3.56 24.82 6.21
C THR A 88 -3.77 23.49 5.46
N SER A 89 -3.33 23.43 4.20
CA SER A 89 -3.51 22.33 3.27
C SER A 89 -2.67 21.13 3.69
N ILE A 90 -3.36 20.17 4.29
CA ILE A 90 -2.81 18.87 4.68
C ILE A 90 -2.33 18.15 3.42
N THR A 91 -1.10 17.68 3.39
CA THR A 91 -0.71 16.63 2.43
C THR A 91 -0.56 15.34 3.20
N PHE A 92 -1.32 14.31 2.82
CA PHE A 92 -1.28 13.03 3.52
C PHE A 92 -1.41 11.87 2.53
N LYS A 93 -0.57 10.86 2.72
CA LYS A 93 -0.33 9.76 1.82
C LYS A 93 -0.56 8.45 2.55
N VAL A 94 -1.54 7.70 2.08
CA VAL A 94 -1.90 6.38 2.57
C VAL A 94 -1.45 5.33 1.56
N ALA A 95 -0.65 4.37 2.00
CA ALA A 95 -0.38 3.14 1.26
C ALA A 95 -1.21 2.00 1.87
N ALA A 96 -1.80 1.13 1.06
CA ALA A 96 -2.54 -0.01 1.58
C ALA A 96 -2.36 -1.26 0.72
N THR A 97 -2.40 -2.43 1.33
CA THR A 97 -2.78 -3.64 0.61
C THR A 97 -4.23 -3.54 0.17
N ARG A 98 -4.57 -4.17 -0.95
CA ARG A 98 -5.91 -4.10 -1.55
C ARG A 98 -6.99 -4.53 -0.57
N SER A 99 -7.74 -3.56 -0.04
CA SER A 99 -8.84 -3.80 0.89
C SER A 99 -9.94 -2.76 0.72
N SER A 100 -11.14 -3.19 0.31
CA SER A 100 -12.22 -2.25 -0.06
C SER A 100 -12.65 -1.42 1.14
N TYR A 101 -12.75 -2.04 2.33
CA TYR A 101 -13.19 -1.35 3.53
C TYR A 101 -12.14 -0.35 4.03
N ILE A 102 -10.85 -0.56 3.76
CA ILE A 102 -9.81 0.43 4.09
C ILE A 102 -9.98 1.67 3.22
N THR A 103 -10.26 1.50 1.93
CA THR A 103 -10.58 2.63 1.05
C THR A 103 -11.80 3.40 1.56
N THR A 104 -12.88 2.69 1.95
CA THR A 104 -14.08 3.33 2.52
C THR A 104 -13.76 4.04 3.84
N ALA A 105 -12.98 3.42 4.73
CA ALA A 105 -12.59 3.99 6.02
C ALA A 105 -11.77 5.27 5.88
N VAL A 106 -10.79 5.28 4.95
CA VAL A 106 -10.02 6.49 4.63
C VAL A 106 -10.94 7.58 4.08
N GLY A 107 -11.93 7.23 3.25
CA GLY A 107 -12.95 8.16 2.79
C GLY A 107 -13.78 8.75 3.94
N THR A 108 -14.16 7.94 4.93
CA THR A 108 -14.85 8.40 6.15
C THR A 108 -13.99 9.37 6.96
N TRP A 109 -12.69 9.08 7.10
CA TRP A 109 -11.75 10.00 7.75
C TRP A 109 -11.61 11.33 6.98
N ILE A 110 -11.54 11.29 5.65
CA ILE A 110 -11.51 12.51 4.82
C ILE A 110 -12.79 13.33 5.01
N ASN A 111 -13.96 12.70 5.19
CA ASN A 111 -15.20 13.42 5.52
C ASN A 111 -15.14 14.13 6.88
N LYS A 112 -14.43 13.58 7.87
CA LYS A 112 -14.16 14.28 9.14
C LYS A 112 -13.35 15.56 8.88
N LEU A 113 -12.30 15.48 8.07
CA LEU A 113 -11.50 16.66 7.68
C LEU A 113 -12.30 17.70 6.89
N ASN A 114 -13.23 17.26 6.03
CA ASN A 114 -14.16 18.18 5.35
C ASN A 114 -15.02 18.96 6.36
N SER A 115 -15.54 18.29 7.39
CA SER A 115 -16.36 18.92 8.43
C SER A 115 -15.58 19.93 9.29
N GLU A 116 -14.26 19.76 9.39
CA GLU A 116 -13.34 20.67 10.07
C GLU A 116 -12.93 21.87 9.19
N GLY A 117 -13.36 21.92 7.93
CA GLY A 117 -13.02 23.00 6.99
C GLY A 117 -11.57 23.00 6.54
N ARG A 118 -10.91 21.83 6.51
CA ARG A 118 -9.50 21.69 6.13
C ARG A 118 -9.33 21.61 4.62
N ASN A 119 -8.36 22.34 4.08
CA ASN A 119 -7.83 22.06 2.74
C ASN A 119 -6.93 20.83 2.80
N TYR A 120 -6.89 20.03 1.72
CA TYR A 120 -5.98 18.89 1.65
C TYR A 120 -5.62 18.45 0.23
N SER A 121 -4.49 17.74 0.14
CA SER A 121 -4.05 16.92 -0.97
C SER A 121 -3.79 15.51 -0.46
N MET A 122 -4.71 14.59 -0.77
CA MET A 122 -4.69 13.21 -0.29
C MET A 122 -4.20 12.27 -1.40
N HIS A 123 -3.25 11.40 -1.07
CA HIS A 123 -2.83 10.33 -1.97
C HIS A 123 -3.16 8.98 -1.33
N PHE A 124 -3.89 8.14 -2.05
CA PHE A 124 -4.15 6.77 -1.64
C PHE A 124 -3.60 5.84 -2.72
N LEU A 125 -2.69 4.94 -2.35
CA LEU A 125 -2.08 4.00 -3.29
C LEU A 125 -2.17 2.57 -2.76
N GLU A 126 -2.64 1.68 -3.62
CA GLU A 126 -2.65 0.24 -3.33
C GLU A 126 -1.38 -0.43 -3.84
N MET A 127 -0.80 -1.30 -3.00
CA MET A 127 0.43 -2.01 -3.32
C MET A 127 0.56 -3.29 -2.49
N SER A 128 1.61 -4.08 -2.74
CA SER A 128 1.90 -5.28 -1.95
C SER A 128 2.34 -4.93 -0.52
N ALA A 129 2.11 -5.83 0.43
CA ALA A 129 2.45 -5.60 1.84
C ALA A 129 3.93 -5.23 2.05
N SER A 130 4.84 -5.88 1.32
CA SER A 130 6.28 -5.55 1.40
C SER A 130 6.55 -4.13 0.90
N LYS A 131 5.90 -3.71 -0.19
CA LYS A 131 6.07 -2.36 -0.74
C LYS A 131 5.47 -1.28 0.16
N VAL A 132 4.34 -1.56 0.83
CA VAL A 132 3.78 -0.67 1.88
C VAL A 132 4.83 -0.46 2.97
N ILE A 133 5.42 -1.53 3.49
CA ILE A 133 6.44 -1.47 4.56
C ILE A 133 7.66 -0.68 4.11
N ASP A 134 8.20 -0.98 2.93
CA ASP A 134 9.40 -0.33 2.40
C ASP A 134 9.17 1.17 2.15
N ASP A 135 8.07 1.54 1.51
CA ASP A 135 7.79 2.91 1.11
C ASP A 135 7.32 3.77 2.31
N THR A 136 6.60 3.22 3.29
CA THR A 136 6.32 3.91 4.56
C THR A 136 7.59 4.09 5.40
N GLY A 137 8.45 3.06 5.50
CA GLY A 137 9.75 3.16 6.20
C GLY A 137 10.74 4.14 5.57
N ALA A 138 10.64 4.33 4.26
CA ALA A 138 11.37 5.35 3.51
C ALA A 138 10.79 6.77 3.62
N GLY A 139 9.63 6.95 4.28
CA GLY A 139 8.96 8.24 4.42
C GLY A 139 8.21 8.70 3.17
N LYS A 140 7.91 7.80 2.22
CA LYS A 140 7.12 8.14 1.02
C LYS A 140 5.62 8.20 1.31
N PHE A 141 5.18 7.49 2.33
CA PHE A 141 3.80 7.46 2.83
C PHE A 141 3.79 7.72 4.33
N ASP A 142 2.79 8.46 4.79
CA ASP A 142 2.61 8.82 6.19
C ASP A 142 2.11 7.60 6.99
N ILE A 143 1.17 6.86 6.40
CA ILE A 143 0.59 5.64 6.99
C ILE A 143 0.49 4.52 5.94
N GLY A 144 0.73 3.31 6.39
CA GLY A 144 0.53 2.08 5.65
C GLY A 144 -0.56 1.20 6.29
N VAL A 145 -1.28 0.41 5.50
CA VAL A 145 -2.09 -0.71 6.01
C VAL A 145 -1.67 -1.98 5.28
N ILE A 146 -1.19 -2.98 6.01
CA ILE A 146 -0.80 -4.27 5.45
C ILE A 146 -1.76 -5.36 5.87
N ARG A 147 -2.01 -6.29 4.95
CA ARG A 147 -2.70 -7.54 5.18
C ARG A 147 -1.69 -8.66 5.26
N VAL A 148 -1.69 -9.39 6.36
CA VAL A 148 -0.76 -10.49 6.59
C VAL A 148 -1.48 -11.69 7.19
N PRO A 149 -1.12 -12.91 6.81
CA PRO A 149 -1.67 -14.09 7.46
C PRO A 149 -1.05 -14.24 8.85
N ALA A 150 -1.85 -14.59 9.85
CA ALA A 150 -1.45 -14.63 11.25
C ALA A 150 -0.31 -15.63 11.50
N ASN A 151 -0.26 -16.71 10.72
CA ASN A 151 0.84 -17.70 10.76
C ASN A 151 2.20 -17.12 10.26
N GLN A 152 2.21 -15.96 9.60
CA GLN A 152 3.42 -15.25 9.17
C GLN A 152 3.68 -13.95 9.96
N SER A 153 2.96 -13.69 11.06
CA SER A 153 3.12 -12.42 11.79
C SER A 153 4.58 -12.12 12.18
N LYS A 154 5.35 -13.13 12.60
CA LYS A 154 6.78 -12.97 12.95
C LYS A 154 7.64 -12.42 11.81
N LEU A 155 7.38 -12.84 10.57
CA LEU A 155 8.12 -12.36 9.40
C LEU A 155 7.88 -10.86 9.19
N TYR A 156 6.62 -10.44 9.31
CA TYR A 156 6.25 -9.05 9.11
C TYR A 156 6.66 -8.16 10.30
N GLU A 157 6.58 -8.66 11.53
CA GLU A 157 7.12 -7.99 12.73
C GLU A 157 8.62 -7.69 12.58
N ALA A 158 9.41 -8.66 12.09
CA ALA A 158 10.82 -8.45 11.81
C ALA A 158 11.07 -7.38 10.73
N LYS A 159 10.26 -7.37 9.66
CA LYS A 159 10.33 -6.33 8.61
C LYS A 159 9.97 -4.94 9.15
N LEU A 160 8.93 -4.83 9.98
CA LEU A 160 8.55 -3.55 10.59
C LEU A 160 9.66 -3.03 11.51
N HIS A 161 10.26 -3.91 12.31
CA HIS A 161 11.39 -3.57 13.17
C HIS A 161 12.60 -3.06 12.36
N ASP A 162 12.99 -3.75 11.28
CA ASP A 162 14.07 -3.33 10.37
C ASP A 162 13.82 -1.92 9.80
N LYS A 163 12.57 -1.63 9.41
CA LYS A 163 12.17 -0.33 8.89
C LYS A 163 11.84 0.72 9.95
N LYS A 164 12.00 0.41 11.24
CA LYS A 164 11.67 1.29 12.38
C LYS A 164 10.22 1.77 12.35
N LEU A 165 9.30 0.89 11.96
CA LEU A 165 7.88 1.15 11.92
C LEU A 165 7.17 0.54 13.14
N THR A 166 6.12 1.20 13.59
CA THR A 166 5.19 0.69 14.59
C THR A 166 4.01 0.04 13.87
N GLY A 167 3.62 -1.17 14.31
CA GLY A 167 2.43 -1.88 13.85
C GLY A 167 1.30 -1.84 14.88
N VAL A 168 0.07 -1.56 14.45
CA VAL A 168 -1.14 -1.60 15.27
C VAL A 168 -2.18 -2.49 14.59
N LEU A 169 -2.67 -3.51 15.31
CA LEU A 169 -3.73 -4.38 14.80
C LEU A 169 -4.99 -3.56 14.54
N LEU A 170 -5.50 -3.63 13.31
CA LEU A 170 -6.75 -2.98 12.92
C LEU A 170 -7.92 -3.96 12.96
N LYS A 171 -7.78 -5.14 12.33
CA LYS A 171 -8.79 -6.20 12.36
C LYS A 171 -8.14 -7.56 12.15
N GLU A 172 -8.64 -8.56 12.87
CA GLU A 172 -8.38 -9.98 12.58
C GLU A 172 -9.67 -10.61 12.03
N PHE A 173 -9.57 -11.39 10.95
CA PHE A 173 -10.71 -12.03 10.29
C PHE A 173 -10.28 -13.26 9.48
N SER A 174 -11.23 -14.05 9.01
CA SER A 174 -10.98 -15.10 8.00
C SER A 174 -11.49 -14.63 6.64
N MET A 175 -10.83 -15.04 5.56
CA MET A 175 -11.29 -14.67 4.21
C MET A 175 -12.71 -15.17 3.97
N CYS A 176 -13.53 -14.35 3.33
CA CYS A 176 -14.92 -14.63 3.01
C CYS A 176 -15.12 -14.75 1.50
N ILE A 177 -16.30 -15.23 1.10
CA ILE A 177 -16.70 -15.33 -0.30
C ILE A 177 -17.62 -14.17 -0.65
N MET A 178 -17.24 -13.35 -1.62
CA MET A 178 -18.13 -12.37 -2.24
C MET A 178 -18.73 -12.95 -3.52
N THR A 179 -20.03 -12.75 -3.71
CA THR A 179 -20.76 -13.08 -4.93
C THR A 179 -21.82 -12.02 -5.23
N ALA A 180 -22.29 -11.93 -6.47
CA ALA A 180 -23.42 -11.08 -6.82
C ALA A 180 -24.72 -11.61 -6.22
N CYS A 181 -25.65 -10.72 -5.84
CA CYS A 181 -27.00 -11.14 -5.45
C CYS A 181 -27.69 -11.86 -6.63
N GLY A 182 -28.44 -12.93 -6.33
CA GLY A 182 -29.04 -13.87 -7.26
C GLY A 182 -28.14 -15.05 -7.64
N SER A 183 -26.92 -15.15 -7.08
CA SER A 183 -26.03 -16.29 -7.32
C SER A 183 -26.51 -17.55 -6.60
N VAL A 184 -26.19 -18.73 -7.16
CA VAL A 184 -26.39 -20.03 -6.49
C VAL A 184 -25.68 -20.14 -5.12
N LEU A 185 -24.73 -19.24 -4.84
CA LEU A 185 -23.98 -19.20 -3.58
C LEU A 185 -24.68 -18.35 -2.51
N GLU A 186 -25.68 -17.54 -2.85
CA GLU A 186 -26.33 -16.61 -1.92
C GLU A 186 -27.14 -17.31 -0.84
N ASP A 187 -27.70 -18.49 -1.12
CA ASP A 187 -28.57 -19.19 -0.17
C ASP A 187 -27.80 -19.94 0.94
N TYR A 188 -26.48 -19.96 0.87
CA TYR A 188 -25.64 -20.58 1.90
C TYR A 188 -25.29 -19.57 2.99
N ASP A 189 -25.39 -19.98 4.25
CA ASP A 189 -24.82 -19.22 5.37
C ASP A 189 -23.30 -19.45 5.47
N ASP A 190 -22.89 -20.71 5.27
CA ASP A 190 -21.50 -21.14 5.18
C ASP A 190 -21.34 -21.99 3.91
N ILE A 191 -20.58 -21.49 2.93
CA ILE A 191 -20.44 -22.12 1.61
C ILE A 191 -19.49 -23.32 1.71
N PRO A 192 -19.93 -24.53 1.34
CA PRO A 192 -19.03 -25.68 1.23
C PRO A 192 -17.98 -25.45 0.13
N PHE A 193 -16.71 -25.75 0.40
CA PHE A 193 -15.62 -25.57 -0.56
C PHE A 193 -15.85 -26.31 -1.89
N GLU A 194 -16.43 -27.51 -1.83
CA GLU A 194 -16.79 -28.28 -3.04
C GLU A 194 -17.75 -27.52 -3.96
N LYS A 195 -18.64 -26.69 -3.40
CA LYS A 195 -19.55 -25.88 -4.21
C LYS A 195 -18.82 -24.78 -4.98
N LEU A 196 -17.77 -24.21 -4.38
CA LEU A 196 -16.94 -23.20 -5.03
C LEU A 196 -16.22 -23.75 -6.28
N ARG A 197 -15.90 -25.05 -6.31
CA ARG A 197 -15.26 -25.71 -7.47
C ARG A 197 -16.16 -25.74 -8.71
N GLU A 198 -17.47 -25.63 -8.54
CA GLU A 198 -18.44 -25.56 -9.65
C GLU A 198 -18.57 -24.14 -10.24
N CYS A 199 -18.18 -23.14 -9.47
CA CYS A 199 -18.29 -21.71 -9.76
C CYS A 199 -17.01 -21.16 -10.42
N THR A 200 -17.10 -19.95 -10.97
CA THR A 200 -15.94 -19.25 -11.56
C THR A 200 -15.28 -18.36 -10.51
N GLU A 201 -14.03 -18.64 -10.16
CA GLU A 201 -13.26 -17.79 -9.25
C GLU A 201 -12.67 -16.59 -10.01
N ILE A 202 -12.92 -15.39 -9.53
CA ILE A 202 -12.32 -14.16 -10.04
C ILE A 202 -11.15 -13.79 -9.11
N MET A 203 -9.93 -13.92 -9.63
CA MET A 203 -8.70 -13.71 -8.88
C MET A 203 -7.96 -12.47 -9.34
N HIS A 204 -7.14 -11.94 -8.45
CA HIS A 204 -6.19 -10.91 -8.83
C HIS A 204 -4.93 -11.56 -9.43
N GLY A 205 -4.52 -11.13 -10.63
CA GLY A 205 -3.51 -11.84 -11.42
C GLY A 205 -2.04 -11.54 -11.08
N ASP A 206 -1.75 -10.49 -10.30
CA ASP A 206 -0.36 -10.10 -9.95
C ASP A 206 0.15 -10.66 -8.62
N GLU A 207 -0.67 -11.46 -7.94
CA GLU A 207 -0.25 -12.21 -6.75
C GLU A 207 0.27 -13.59 -7.17
N ASP A 208 1.23 -14.15 -6.43
CA ASP A 208 1.47 -15.58 -6.52
C ASP A 208 0.22 -16.29 -5.99
N ILE A 209 -0.65 -16.68 -6.92
CA ILE A 209 -1.98 -17.25 -6.69
C ILE A 209 -1.92 -18.41 -5.69
N ASN A 210 -0.87 -19.21 -5.79
CA ASN A 210 -0.69 -20.40 -4.98
C ASN A 210 -0.27 -20.02 -3.56
N LEU A 211 0.68 -19.10 -3.46
CA LEU A 211 1.11 -18.54 -2.18
C LEU A 211 -0.05 -17.81 -1.48
N PHE A 212 -0.86 -17.07 -2.23
CA PHE A 212 -2.04 -16.39 -1.71
C PHE A 212 -3.03 -17.41 -1.14
N ARG A 213 -3.49 -18.37 -1.93
CA ARG A 213 -4.49 -19.37 -1.50
C ARG A 213 -4.03 -20.17 -0.30
N LYS A 214 -2.78 -20.64 -0.30
CA LYS A 214 -2.23 -21.43 0.81
C LYS A 214 -2.05 -20.64 2.09
N ASN A 215 -1.53 -19.42 1.97
CA ASN A 215 -1.22 -18.63 3.16
C ASN A 215 -2.40 -17.82 3.66
N HIS A 216 -3.36 -17.43 2.81
CA HIS A 216 -4.43 -16.52 3.20
C HIS A 216 -5.80 -17.20 3.32
N ILE A 217 -5.96 -18.40 2.79
CA ILE A 217 -7.23 -19.13 2.82
C ILE A 217 -7.07 -20.42 3.60
N ASN A 218 -6.32 -21.38 3.08
CA ASN A 218 -6.15 -22.70 3.69
C ASN A 218 -4.81 -23.32 3.29
N PRO A 219 -3.96 -23.82 4.21
CA PRO A 219 -2.69 -24.45 3.83
C PRO A 219 -2.84 -25.66 2.89
N ASP A 220 -3.98 -26.36 3.00
CA ASP A 220 -4.34 -27.54 2.21
C ASP A 220 -5.10 -27.18 0.92
N TYR A 221 -5.05 -25.90 0.50
CA TYR A 221 -5.68 -25.46 -0.74
C TYR A 221 -5.15 -26.26 -1.93
N ASP A 222 -6.02 -27.09 -2.51
CA ASP A 222 -5.66 -27.99 -3.59
C ASP A 222 -5.56 -27.24 -4.93
N MET A 223 -4.35 -27.28 -5.48
CA MET A 223 -3.91 -26.53 -6.65
C MET A 223 -4.44 -27.12 -7.98
N GLU A 224 -4.74 -28.41 -8.01
CA GLU A 224 -5.16 -29.13 -9.23
C GLU A 224 -6.69 -29.10 -9.42
N SER A 225 -7.42 -28.66 -8.39
CA SER A 225 -8.87 -28.89 -8.26
C SER A 225 -9.78 -27.69 -8.54
N VAL A 226 -9.25 -26.51 -8.88
CA VAL A 226 -10.08 -25.34 -9.17
C VAL A 226 -10.32 -25.21 -10.67
N GLY A 227 -11.54 -25.51 -11.11
CA GLY A 227 -11.86 -25.68 -12.52
C GLY A 227 -11.81 -24.39 -13.36
N LYS A 228 -12.42 -23.29 -12.90
CA LYS A 228 -12.62 -22.06 -13.71
C LYS A 228 -12.10 -20.84 -12.98
N ILE A 229 -11.03 -20.24 -13.49
CA ILE A 229 -10.41 -19.05 -12.89
C ILE A 229 -10.31 -17.94 -13.93
N VAL A 230 -10.67 -16.72 -13.54
CA VAL A 230 -10.47 -15.49 -14.31
C VAL A 230 -9.50 -14.59 -13.57
N TYR A 231 -8.37 -14.27 -14.20
CA TYR A 231 -7.36 -13.37 -13.65
C TYR A 231 -7.63 -11.94 -14.08
N VAL A 232 -7.67 -11.03 -13.11
CA VAL A 232 -7.97 -9.61 -13.31
C VAL A 232 -6.91 -8.77 -12.60
N TYR A 233 -6.59 -7.60 -13.15
CA TYR A 233 -5.48 -6.77 -12.68
C TYR A 233 -5.91 -5.42 -12.09
N ASP A 234 -7.22 -5.14 -12.07
CA ASP A 234 -7.80 -3.94 -11.46
C ASP A 234 -9.14 -4.25 -10.77
N ARG A 235 -9.52 -3.42 -9.80
CA ARG A 235 -10.73 -3.65 -9.00
C ARG A 235 -12.03 -3.42 -9.76
N GLY A 236 -12.05 -2.50 -10.72
CA GLY A 236 -13.24 -2.15 -11.49
C GLY A 236 -13.69 -3.31 -12.35
N SER A 237 -12.74 -3.91 -13.09
CA SER A 237 -12.96 -5.11 -13.88
C SER A 237 -13.39 -6.29 -13.01
N LYS A 238 -12.79 -6.47 -11.81
CA LYS A 238 -13.21 -7.55 -10.88
C LYS A 238 -14.68 -7.44 -10.49
N MET A 239 -15.11 -6.25 -10.09
CA MET A 239 -16.51 -6.01 -9.72
C MET A 239 -17.44 -6.17 -10.93
N SER A 240 -17.08 -5.64 -12.10
CA SER A 240 -17.89 -5.79 -13.32
C SER A 240 -18.03 -7.26 -13.73
N MET A 241 -16.95 -8.04 -13.65
CA MET A 241 -16.96 -9.47 -13.94
C MET A 241 -17.78 -10.26 -12.94
N LEU A 242 -17.76 -9.90 -11.64
CA LEU A 242 -18.59 -10.55 -10.63
C LEU A 242 -20.09 -10.49 -10.97
N HIS A 243 -20.54 -9.39 -11.57
CA HIS A 243 -21.95 -9.21 -11.96
C HIS A 243 -22.30 -9.78 -13.34
N THR A 244 -21.32 -9.97 -14.21
CA THR A 244 -21.57 -10.43 -15.59
C THR A 244 -21.33 -11.92 -15.76
N ILE A 245 -20.38 -12.49 -15.03
CA ILE A 245 -20.10 -13.92 -15.01
C ILE A 245 -21.04 -14.57 -14.02
N LYS A 246 -21.99 -15.35 -14.56
CA LYS A 246 -22.93 -16.13 -13.77
C LYS A 246 -22.18 -17.10 -12.85
N ASP A 247 -22.65 -17.21 -11.60
CA ASP A 247 -22.12 -18.11 -10.58
C ASP A 247 -20.60 -17.96 -10.41
N SER A 248 -20.17 -16.70 -10.28
CA SER A 248 -18.79 -16.32 -9.99
C SER A 248 -18.61 -15.86 -8.55
N PHE A 249 -17.39 -15.90 -8.05
CA PHE A 249 -17.07 -15.47 -6.70
C PHE A 249 -15.66 -14.93 -6.56
N MET A 250 -15.39 -14.26 -5.44
CA MET A 250 -14.06 -13.79 -5.05
C MET A 250 -13.79 -14.09 -3.58
N TRP A 251 -12.55 -14.44 -3.25
CA TRP A 251 -12.06 -14.34 -1.88
C TRP A 251 -11.81 -12.89 -1.52
N VAL A 252 -12.46 -12.42 -0.46
CA VAL A 252 -12.38 -11.04 0.01
C VAL A 252 -12.23 -10.99 1.52
N ALA A 253 -11.83 -9.84 2.04
CA ALA A 253 -12.05 -9.55 3.45
C ALA A 253 -13.50 -9.10 3.70
N PRO A 254 -13.99 -9.16 4.95
CA PRO A 254 -15.31 -8.66 5.31
C PRO A 254 -15.51 -7.21 4.87
N MET A 255 -16.75 -6.81 4.59
CA MET A 255 -17.06 -5.45 4.14
C MET A 255 -18.26 -4.87 4.88
N PRO A 256 -18.36 -3.52 4.98
CA PRO A 256 -19.54 -2.86 5.53
C PRO A 256 -20.79 -3.20 4.73
N ARG A 257 -21.91 -3.42 5.43
CA ARG A 257 -23.20 -3.76 4.83
C ARG A 257 -23.64 -2.75 3.76
N ASN A 258 -23.38 -1.47 3.97
CA ASN A 258 -23.72 -0.41 3.02
C ASN A 258 -22.95 -0.53 1.69
N ASP A 259 -21.69 -0.95 1.72
CA ASP A 259 -20.90 -1.16 0.51
C ASP A 259 -21.39 -2.38 -0.27
N LEU A 260 -21.82 -3.43 0.43
CA LEU A 260 -22.46 -4.61 -0.17
C LEU A 260 -23.77 -4.26 -0.87
N MET A 261 -24.64 -3.49 -0.21
CA MET A 261 -25.89 -3.02 -0.82
C MET A 261 -25.63 -2.13 -2.03
N ARG A 262 -24.67 -1.20 -1.97
CA ARG A 262 -24.31 -0.32 -3.09
C ARG A 262 -23.83 -1.10 -4.32
N THR A 263 -23.16 -2.21 -4.10
CA THR A 263 -22.62 -3.06 -5.17
C THR A 263 -23.56 -4.19 -5.56
N ASN A 264 -24.72 -4.36 -4.93
CA ASN A 264 -25.61 -5.52 -5.13
C ASN A 264 -24.84 -6.85 -5.03
N THR A 265 -24.01 -6.96 -4.01
CA THR A 265 -23.24 -8.17 -3.68
C THR A 265 -23.59 -8.65 -2.28
N THR A 266 -23.29 -9.92 -2.04
CA THR A 266 -23.36 -10.54 -0.71
C THR A 266 -22.01 -11.14 -0.35
N ILE A 267 -21.69 -11.18 0.93
CA ILE A 267 -20.54 -11.88 1.47
C ILE A 267 -21.02 -13.02 2.35
N LYS A 268 -20.46 -14.20 2.13
CA LYS A 268 -20.77 -15.43 2.85
C LYS A 268 -19.53 -16.02 3.49
N LYS A 269 -19.74 -16.68 4.63
CA LYS A 269 -18.69 -17.44 5.29
C LYS A 269 -18.31 -18.64 4.43
N CYS A 270 -17.06 -19.06 4.53
CA CYS A 270 -16.61 -20.36 4.07
C CYS A 270 -15.64 -20.92 5.11
N SER A 271 -16.07 -21.89 5.92
CA SER A 271 -15.24 -22.47 6.99
C SER A 271 -13.98 -23.18 6.47
N TYR A 272 -13.87 -23.41 5.16
CA TYR A 272 -12.63 -23.84 4.54
C TYR A 272 -11.52 -22.79 4.64
N ALA A 273 -11.85 -21.50 4.70
CA ALA A 273 -10.87 -20.45 5.00
C ALA A 273 -10.51 -20.48 6.49
N CYS A 274 -9.47 -21.24 6.82
CA CYS A 274 -9.06 -21.49 8.20
C CYS A 274 -7.83 -20.68 8.63
N VAL A 275 -7.15 -19.96 7.71
CA VAL A 275 -6.02 -19.12 8.08
C VAL A 275 -6.53 -17.75 8.54
N PRO A 276 -6.29 -17.35 9.81
CA PRO A 276 -6.62 -16.01 10.27
C PRO A 276 -5.75 -14.98 9.56
N ILE A 277 -6.37 -13.87 9.16
CA ILE A 277 -5.75 -12.73 8.51
C ILE A 277 -5.77 -11.54 9.44
N ARG A 278 -4.69 -10.76 9.45
CA ARG A 278 -4.56 -9.52 10.20
C ARG A 278 -4.32 -8.37 9.25
N ASP A 279 -5.19 -7.36 9.32
CA ASP A 279 -4.87 -6.04 8.82
C ASP A 279 -4.17 -5.25 9.94
N ILE A 280 -3.00 -4.72 9.62
CA ILE A 280 -2.12 -4.02 10.55
C ILE A 280 -1.84 -2.64 9.96
N ILE A 281 -2.16 -1.60 10.73
CA ILE A 281 -1.72 -0.25 10.44
C ILE A 281 -0.23 -0.14 10.75
N VAL A 282 0.54 0.47 9.86
CA VAL A 282 1.98 0.68 10.01
C VAL A 282 2.32 2.16 9.82
N TYR A 283 3.15 2.71 10.70
CA TYR A 283 3.56 4.12 10.63
C TYR A 283 4.92 4.33 11.31
N ASN A 284 5.57 5.45 11.03
CA ASN A 284 6.80 5.82 11.72
C ASN A 284 6.48 6.51 13.06
N PRO A 285 6.92 5.98 14.23
CA PRO A 285 6.57 6.56 15.53
C PRO A 285 7.16 7.95 15.80
N VAL A 286 8.14 8.39 15.00
CA VAL A 286 8.73 9.73 15.07
C VAL A 286 8.30 10.61 13.89
N HIS A 287 7.14 10.34 13.28
CA HIS A 287 6.59 11.16 12.20
C HIS A 287 6.36 12.62 12.67
N PRO A 288 6.68 13.65 11.87
CA PRO A 288 6.51 15.04 12.28
C PRO A 288 5.06 15.41 12.60
N ASP A 289 4.09 14.83 11.87
CA ASP A 289 2.66 15.05 12.11
C ASP A 289 1.97 13.85 12.78
N MET A 290 2.40 13.48 13.99
CA MET A 290 1.75 12.42 14.76
C MET A 290 0.28 12.71 15.10
N LYS A 291 -0.14 13.98 15.14
CA LYS A 291 -1.53 14.34 15.42
C LYS A 291 -2.45 13.86 14.30
N LEU A 292 -2.05 14.09 13.05
CA LEU A 292 -2.81 13.66 11.89
C LEU A 292 -2.78 12.14 11.70
N ILE A 293 -1.62 11.50 11.95
CA ILE A 293 -1.49 10.04 12.01
C ILE A 293 -2.50 9.46 12.99
N ASN A 294 -2.49 9.92 14.24
CA ASN A 294 -3.39 9.41 15.28
C ASN A 294 -4.87 9.64 14.93
N SER A 295 -5.22 10.82 14.38
CA SER A 295 -6.58 11.09 13.90
C SER A 295 -7.04 10.10 12.81
N CYS A 296 -6.15 9.76 11.88
CA CYS A 296 -6.42 8.74 10.85
C CYS A 296 -6.60 7.35 11.47
N ILE A 297 -5.71 6.95 12.38
CA ILE A 297 -5.75 5.65 13.08
C ILE A 297 -7.05 5.49 13.86
N GLU A 298 -7.42 6.49 14.67
CA GLU A 298 -8.67 6.50 15.44
C GLU A 298 -9.88 6.33 14.51
N SER A 299 -9.92 7.08 13.40
CA SER A 299 -11.02 6.99 12.45
C SER A 299 -11.09 5.62 11.75
N LEU A 300 -9.95 5.03 11.40
CA LEU A 300 -9.87 3.67 10.85
C LEU A 300 -10.39 2.64 11.87
N GLN A 301 -9.99 2.75 13.14
CA GLN A 301 -10.43 1.84 14.20
C GLN A 301 -11.93 1.97 14.49
N GLU A 302 -12.46 3.20 14.58
CA GLU A 302 -13.89 3.46 14.73
C GLU A 302 -14.70 2.85 13.58
N PHE A 303 -14.19 2.95 12.36
CA PHE A 303 -14.84 2.39 11.17
C PHE A 303 -14.97 0.86 11.22
N MET A 304 -14.09 0.14 11.94
CA MET A 304 -14.16 -1.32 12.03
C MET A 304 -15.46 -1.81 12.67
N SER A 305 -16.14 -1.00 13.48
CA SER A 305 -17.47 -1.32 14.02
C SER A 305 -18.55 -1.47 12.94
N GLN A 306 -18.35 -0.91 11.75
CA GLN A 306 -19.27 -1.00 10.61
C GLN A 306 -18.98 -2.18 9.69
N VAL A 307 -17.80 -2.79 9.84
CA VAL A 307 -17.40 -3.96 9.05
C VAL A 307 -18.02 -5.18 9.72
N ALA A 308 -19.00 -5.79 9.05
CA ALA A 308 -19.69 -6.97 9.58
C ALA A 308 -18.69 -8.09 9.88
N ASP A 309 -18.84 -8.75 11.02
CA ASP A 309 -18.30 -10.08 11.21
C ASP A 309 -19.23 -11.05 10.46
N VAL A 310 -18.65 -11.78 9.50
CA VAL A 310 -19.36 -12.73 8.63
C VAL A 310 -19.29 -14.12 9.25
#